data_AF-A0A0M4D6L0-F1
#
_entry.id   AF-A0A0M4D6L0-F1
#
_cell.length_a   1.000
_cell.length_b   1.000
_cell.length_c   1.000
_cell.angle_alpha   90.00
_cell.angle_beta   90.00
_cell.angle_gamma   90.00
#
_symmetry.space_group_name_H-M   'P 1'
#
loop_
_entity.id
_entity.type
_entity.pdbx_description
1 polymer ?
#
loop_
_entity_poly.entity_id
_entity_poly.type
_entity_poly.pdbx_seq_one_letter_code
_entity_poly.pdbx_strand_id
1 'polypeptide(L)'
;MEFEDLREALDVFSLTGKASLQEIKARHRALVKRHHPDAGGSENDRIREINAAYQILLAYCRDYRFSFSREEFLEQRPEERLRQQFAQDPIWGG
;
A
#
# COMPACT_ATOMS: atom_id res chain seq x y z
N MET A 1 -2.40 17.20 7.19
CA MET A 1 -2.80 16.33 6.07
C MET A 1 -4.26 16.04 6.30
N GLU A 2 -5.09 16.47 5.37
CA GLU A 2 -6.52 16.20 5.40
C GLU A 2 -6.80 14.83 4.75
N PHE A 3 -7.95 14.23 5.08
CA PHE A 3 -8.34 12.96 4.48
C PHE A 3 -8.48 13.04 2.95
N GLU A 4 -8.86 14.22 2.45
CA GLU A 4 -8.98 14.47 1.01
C GLU A 4 -7.64 14.37 0.29
N ASP A 5 -6.56 14.90 0.87
CA ASP A 5 -5.20 14.78 0.33
C ASP A 5 -4.80 13.30 0.18
N LEU A 6 -5.16 12.48 1.18
CA LEU A 6 -4.90 11.05 1.18
C LEU A 6 -5.71 10.32 0.10
N ARG A 7 -6.99 10.68 -0.05
CA ARG A 7 -7.89 10.11 -1.05
C ARG A 7 -7.38 10.38 -2.47
N GLU A 8 -7.01 11.62 -2.77
CA GLU A 8 -6.44 11.99 -4.07
C GLU A 8 -5.13 11.25 -4.36
N ALA A 9 -4.25 11.13 -3.35
CA ALA A 9 -3.01 10.38 -3.50
C ALA A 9 -3.24 8.88 -3.79
N LEU A 10 -4.26 8.28 -3.18
CA LEU A 10 -4.67 6.90 -3.45
C LEU A 10 -5.23 6.74 -4.87
N ASP A 11 -6.03 7.70 -5.34
CA ASP A 11 -6.60 7.71 -6.69
C ASP A 11 -5.49 7.80 -7.76
N VAL A 12 -4.49 8.66 -7.56
CA VAL A 12 -3.30 8.77 -8.45
C VAL A 12 -2.55 7.45 -8.54
N PHE A 13 -2.46 6.70 -7.44
CA PHE A 13 -1.81 5.40 -7.41
C PHE A 13 -2.73 4.23 -7.80
N SER A 14 -4.03 4.51 -8.01
CA SER A 14 -5.09 3.53 -8.24
C SER A 14 -5.05 2.40 -7.19
N LEU A 15 -4.84 2.78 -5.93
CA LEU A 15 -4.82 1.88 -4.79
C LEU A 15 -6.19 1.91 -4.10
N THR A 16 -6.80 0.74 -3.94
CA THR A 16 -8.08 0.60 -3.26
C THR A 16 -7.94 -0.31 -2.04
N GLY A 17 -8.54 0.10 -0.92
CA GLY A 17 -8.52 -0.68 0.32
C GLY A 17 -7.17 -0.63 1.05
N LYS A 18 -6.60 -1.79 1.36
CA LYS A 18 -5.35 -1.92 2.12
C LYS A 18 -4.17 -2.05 1.15
N ALA A 19 -3.13 -1.26 1.36
CA ALA A 19 -1.86 -1.37 0.65
C ALA A 19 -0.70 -1.29 1.63
N SER A 20 0.31 -2.12 1.42
CA SER A 20 1.57 -2.09 2.17
C SER A 20 2.51 -1.01 1.61
N LEU A 21 3.44 -0.57 2.44
CA LEU A 21 4.51 0.35 2.02
C LEU A 21 5.33 -0.22 0.84
N GLN A 22 5.48 -1.55 0.77
CA GLN A 22 6.18 -2.21 -0.32
C GLN A 22 5.41 -2.07 -1.64
N GLU A 23 4.10 -2.26 -1.62
CA GLU A 23 3.24 -2.09 -2.80
C GLU A 23 3.22 -0.65 -3.28
N ILE A 24 3.11 0.32 -2.36
CA ILE A 24 3.18 1.75 -2.69
C ILE A 24 4.51 2.08 -3.39
N LYS A 25 5.64 1.61 -2.84
CA LYS A 25 6.97 1.81 -3.45
C LYS A 25 7.10 1.14 -4.83
N ALA A 26 6.55 -0.06 -4.99
CA ALA A 26 6.57 -0.77 -6.27
C ALA A 26 5.75 -0.03 -7.34
N ARG A 27 4.57 0.45 -6.97
CA ARG A 27 3.68 1.25 -7.84
C ARG A 27 4.33 2.57 -8.23
N HIS A 28 4.94 3.29 -7.29
CA HIS A 28 5.67 4.52 -7.57
C HIS A 28 6.75 4.31 -8.64
N ARG A 29 7.60 3.29 -8.47
CA ARG A 29 8.64 2.95 -9.47
C ARG A 29 8.06 2.63 -10.84
N ALA A 30 6.94 1.90 -10.89
CA ALA A 30 6.28 1.56 -12.15
C ALA A 30 5.72 2.80 -12.86
N LEU A 31 5.07 3.70 -12.10
CA LEU A 31 4.52 4.96 -12.62
C LEU A 31 5.61 5.91 -13.11
N VAL A 32 6.68 6.09 -12.34
CA VAL A 32 7.83 6.93 -12.74
C VAL A 32 8.50 6.39 -14.00
N LYS A 33 8.67 5.06 -14.13
CA LYS A 33 9.24 4.44 -15.33
C LYS A 33 8.34 4.64 -16.55
N ARG A 34 7.01 4.57 -16.36
CA ARG A 34 6.02 4.76 -17.43
C ARG A 34 6.00 6.19 -17.96
N HIS A 35 6.13 7.17 -17.07
CA HIS A 35 6.01 8.59 -17.39
C HIS A 35 7.36 9.31 -17.53
N HIS A 36 8.47 8.56 -17.62
CA HIS A 36 9.82 9.13 -17.61
C HIS A 36 10.02 10.13 -18.77
N PRO A 37 10.60 11.31 -18.54
CA PRO A 37 10.71 12.37 -19.56
C PRO A 37 11.56 11.95 -20.77
N ASP A 38 12.51 11.02 -20.58
CA ASP A 38 13.32 10.45 -21.67
C ASP A 38 12.49 9.61 -22.67
N ALA A 39 11.26 9.24 -22.34
CA ALA A 39 10.34 8.53 -23.24
C ALA A 39 9.66 9.46 -24.27
N GLY A 40 9.98 10.76 -24.26
CA GLY A 40 9.57 11.71 -25.29
C GLY A 40 8.20 12.34 -25.03
N GLY A 41 8.19 13.44 -24.27
CA GLY A 41 7.12 14.44 -24.31
C GLY A 41 6.54 14.81 -22.94
N SER A 42 6.47 16.12 -22.66
CA SER A 42 5.53 16.90 -21.83
C SER A 42 4.93 16.34 -20.51
N GLU A 43 5.34 15.19 -19.98
CA GLU A 43 4.74 14.55 -18.80
C GLU A 43 5.38 14.98 -17.47
N ASN A 44 6.18 16.05 -17.47
CA ASN A 44 6.78 16.60 -16.26
C ASN A 44 5.72 16.90 -15.18
N ASP A 45 4.54 17.37 -15.57
CA ASP A 45 3.47 17.67 -14.62
C ASP A 45 2.85 16.40 -14.02
N ARG A 46 2.77 15.30 -14.78
CA ARG A 46 2.32 14.00 -14.27
C ARG A 46 3.32 13.38 -13.31
N ILE A 47 4.62 13.46 -13.59
CA ILE A 47 5.64 12.98 -12.64
C ILE A 47 5.61 13.80 -11.34
N ARG A 48 5.40 15.12 -11.44
CA ARG A 48 5.27 15.98 -10.26
C ARG A 48 4.07 15.57 -9.41
N GLU A 49 2.92 15.30 -10.03
CA GLU A 49 1.71 14.81 -9.35
C GLU A 49 1.97 13.45 -8.66
N ILE A 50 2.57 12.48 -9.37
CA ILE A 50 2.92 11.16 -8.82
C ILE A 50 3.87 11.30 -7.62
N ASN A 51 4.86 12.18 -7.72
CA ASN A 51 5.81 12.40 -6.63
C ASN A 51 5.16 13.08 -5.42
N ALA A 52 4.26 14.05 -5.64
CA ALA A 52 3.51 14.70 -4.57
C ALA A 52 2.60 13.70 -3.82
N ALA A 53 1.82 12.91 -4.57
CA ALA A 53 1.00 11.84 -4.03
C ALA A 53 1.83 10.81 -3.23
N TYR A 54 3.01 10.44 -3.74
CA TYR A 54 3.92 9.53 -3.03
C TYR A 54 4.39 10.08 -1.68
N GLN A 55 4.70 11.38 -1.58
CA GLN A 55 5.08 12.00 -0.31
C GLN A 55 3.94 11.98 0.71
N ILE A 56 2.71 12.23 0.26
CA ILE A 56 1.51 12.14 1.12
C ILE A 56 1.35 10.72 1.65
N LEU A 57 1.38 9.71 0.78
CA LEU A 57 1.27 8.31 1.19
C LEU A 57 2.38 7.90 2.17
N LEU A 58 3.62 8.34 1.94
CA LEU A 58 4.73 8.07 2.84
C LEU A 58 4.58 8.75 4.20
N ALA A 59 4.14 10.00 4.23
CA ALA A 59 3.90 10.72 5.48
C ALA A 59 2.78 10.03 6.29
N TYR A 60 1.69 9.65 5.64
CA TYR A 60 0.61 8.89 6.27
C TYR A 60 1.11 7.56 6.86
N CYS A 61 1.87 6.79 6.08
CA CYS A 61 2.44 5.52 6.55
C CYS A 61 3.48 5.71 7.67
N ARG A 62 4.23 6.81 7.67
CA ARG A 62 5.24 7.10 8.71
C ARG A 62 4.61 7.43 10.05
N ASP A 63 3.50 8.16 10.04
CA ASP A 63 2.78 8.57 11.25
C ASP A 63 1.81 7.49 11.75
N TYR A 64 1.66 6.40 11.00
CA TYR A 64 0.82 5.27 11.37
C TYR A 64 1.34 4.62 12.65
N ARG A 65 0.46 4.54 13.66
CA ARG A 65 0.76 3.86 14.93
C ARG A 65 0.45 2.38 14.80
N PHE A 66 1.48 1.56 14.91
CA PHE A 66 1.34 0.11 14.98
C PHE A 66 0.89 -0.29 16.39
N SER A 67 -0.07 -1.20 16.50
CA SER A 67 -0.21 -1.99 17.71
C SER A 67 0.36 -3.39 17.49
N PHE A 68 0.98 -3.91 18.54
CA PHE A 68 1.61 -5.24 18.55
C PHE A 68 0.72 -6.26 19.26
N SER A 69 -0.59 -6.00 19.30
CA SER A 69 -1.55 -6.93 19.89
C SER A 69 -1.68 -8.18 19.02
N ARG A 70 -2.13 -9.27 19.65
CA ARG A 70 -2.41 -10.52 18.96
C ARG A 70 -3.52 -10.34 17.94
N GLU A 71 -4.50 -9.50 18.26
CA GLU A 71 -5.64 -9.18 17.43
C GLU A 71 -5.19 -8.48 16.14
N GLU A 72 -4.36 -7.44 16.24
CA GLU A 72 -3.84 -6.73 15.07
C GLU A 72 -2.97 -7.64 14.21
N PHE A 73 -2.14 -8.49 14.83
CA PHE A 73 -1.35 -9.48 14.09
C PHE A 73 -2.24 -10.41 13.24
N LEU A 74 -3.35 -10.90 13.80
CA LEU A 74 -4.27 -11.79 13.09
C LEU A 74 -5.09 -11.08 12.01
N GLU A 75 -5.42 -9.80 12.20
CA GLU A 75 -6.08 -8.99 11.16
C GLU A 75 -5.15 -8.72 9.96
N GLN A 76 -3.87 -8.49 10.23
CA GLN A 76 -2.86 -8.30 9.18
C GLN A 76 -2.46 -9.63 8.51
N ARG A 77 -2.60 -10.76 9.21
CA ARG A 77 -2.27 -12.11 8.72
C ARG A 77 -3.45 -13.08 8.88
N PRO A 78 -4.48 -13.00 8.03
CA PRO A 78 -5.66 -13.87 8.12
C PRO A 78 -5.31 -15.36 7.99
N GLU A 79 -4.24 -15.71 7.29
CA GLU A 79 -3.77 -17.10 7.16
C GLU A 79 -3.30 -17.72 8.49
N GLU A 80 -2.69 -16.92 9.37
CA GLU A 80 -2.31 -17.38 10.71
C GLU A 80 -3.55 -17.68 11.55
N ARG A 81 -4.63 -16.91 11.38
CA ARG A 81 -5.92 -17.18 12.03
C ARG A 81 -6.51 -18.51 11.55
N LEU A 82 -6.47 -18.76 10.24
CA LEU A 82 -6.94 -20.02 9.65
C LEU A 82 -6.11 -21.20 10.16
N ARG A 83 -4.78 -21.08 10.18
CA ARG A 83 -3.90 -22.10 10.77
C ARG A 83 -4.25 -22.38 12.21
N GLN A 84 -4.48 -21.36 13.04
CA GLN A 84 -4.85 -21.57 14.43
C GLN A 84 -6.20 -22.28 14.60
N GLN A 85 -7.16 -21.99 13.72
CA GLN A 85 -8.49 -22.61 13.77
C GLN A 85 -8.48 -24.07 13.30
N PHE A 86 -7.66 -24.42 12.31
CA PHE A 86 -7.68 -25.73 11.66
C PHE A 86 -6.44 -26.60 11.94
N ALA A 87 -5.46 -26.15 12.73
CA ALA A 87 -4.27 -26.93 13.08
C ALA A 87 -4.58 -28.23 13.84
N GLN A 88 -5.78 -28.38 14.41
CA GLN A 88 -6.23 -29.59 15.10
C GLN A 88 -7.41 -30.28 14.37
N ASP A 89 -7.73 -29.90 13.13
CA ASP A 89 -8.81 -30.51 12.37
C ASP A 89 -8.34 -31.85 11.75
N PRO A 90 -8.92 -33.00 12.13
CA PRO A 90 -8.54 -34.30 11.61
C PRO A 90 -8.81 -34.48 10.11
N ILE A 91 -9.56 -33.58 9.46
CA ILE A 91 -9.84 -33.64 8.02
C ILE A 91 -8.61 -33.21 7.18
N TRP A 92 -7.72 -32.40 7.74
CA TRP A 92 -6.54 -31.87 7.05
C TRP A 92 -5.21 -32.33 7.67
N GLY A 93 -5.25 -33.13 8.74
CA GLY A 93 -4.11 -33.79 9.35
C GLY A 93 -3.92 -35.22 8.84
N GLY A 94 -3.49 -35.35 7.58
CA GLY A 94 -3.16 -36.63 6.93
C GLY A 94 -2.28 -36.42 5.71
#